data_AF-A0A810NVG9-F1
#
_entry.id   AF-A0A810NVG9-F1
#
_cell.length_a   1.000
_cell.length_b   1.000
_cell.length_c   1.000
_cell.angle_alpha   90.00
_cell.angle_beta   90.00
_cell.angle_gamma   90.00
#
_symmetry.space_group_name_H-M   'P 1'
#
loop_
_entity.id
_entity.type
_entity.pdbx_description
1 polymer ?
#
loop_
_entity_poly.entity_id
_entity_poly.type
_entity_poly.pdbx_seq_one_letter_code
_entity_poly.pdbx_strand_id
1 'polypeptide(L)'
;MWVMRSALIVRGGAEFHDPVGTTDSFLPYLKDQGFSIEIAEDLAVYDDRELLARTDLVVNCWTRGQLSAEGAANLDDAVRAGTGLAGWHGGIVAAFPERRYQWLTGGWFTCHPGNLVPHTLTVRPERAGHPITAGISTVDLCTERYWMLADPLNDVLATITFPVEADGPWHEPVTHPAVWTRHWGAGRIFVSTVGHHLPDLDIPEIRRLTERGLTWAARGQMTNGGNPP
;
A
#
# COMPACT_ATOMS: atom_id res chain seq x y z
N MET A 1 24.97 2.42 -18.59
CA MET A 1 23.65 3.01 -18.87
C MET A 1 22.74 2.51 -17.76
N TRP A 2 22.27 3.39 -16.88
CA TRP A 2 21.35 2.98 -15.82
C TRP A 2 20.05 2.50 -16.48
N VAL A 3 19.61 1.29 -16.16
CA VAL A 3 18.29 0.83 -16.59
C VAL A 3 17.27 1.63 -15.79
N MET A 4 16.48 2.44 -16.50
CA MET A 4 15.40 3.22 -15.90
C MET A 4 14.35 2.25 -15.37
N ARG A 5 13.95 2.42 -14.10
CA ARG A 5 12.92 1.57 -13.49
C ARG A 5 11.55 1.95 -14.03
N SER A 6 10.61 1.03 -14.09
CA SER A 6 9.24 1.33 -14.54
C SER A 6 8.25 1.29 -13.38
N ALA A 7 7.41 2.31 -13.25
CA ALA A 7 6.30 2.36 -12.32
C ALA A 7 4.98 2.50 -13.08
N LEU A 8 4.03 1.62 -12.76
CA LEU A 8 2.65 1.69 -13.25
C LEU A 8 1.76 2.20 -12.11
N ILE A 9 1.20 3.40 -12.27
CA ILE A 9 0.19 3.93 -11.36
C ILE A 9 -1.18 3.52 -11.89
N VAL A 10 -1.92 2.71 -11.14
CA VAL A 10 -3.29 2.33 -11.47
C VAL A 10 -4.21 3.08 -10.53
N ARG A 11 -4.96 4.06 -11.06
CA ARG A 11 -5.74 4.99 -10.23
C ARG A 11 -7.16 5.17 -10.71
N GLY A 12 -8.09 5.32 -9.78
CA GLY A 12 -9.50 5.53 -10.09
C GLY A 12 -10.42 5.13 -8.93
N GLY A 13 -11.66 4.77 -9.26
CA GLY A 13 -12.66 4.36 -8.28
C GLY A 13 -13.29 5.55 -7.55
N ALA A 14 -13.33 5.50 -6.22
CA ALA A 14 -14.04 6.50 -5.41
C ALA A 14 -13.39 7.90 -5.44
N GLU A 15 -14.09 8.89 -6.01
CA GLU A 15 -13.62 10.29 -6.11
C GLU A 15 -13.34 10.94 -4.74
N PHE A 16 -14.06 10.55 -3.69
CA PHE A 16 -13.86 11.11 -2.35
C PHE A 16 -12.50 10.74 -1.72
N HIS A 17 -11.78 9.77 -2.29
CA HIS A 17 -10.38 9.48 -1.93
C HIS A 17 -9.34 10.23 -2.78
N ASP A 18 -9.78 11.07 -3.71
CA ASP A 18 -8.93 11.85 -4.62
C ASP A 18 -7.79 11.02 -5.25
N PRO A 19 -8.10 9.95 -6.00
CA PRO A 19 -7.06 9.06 -6.55
C PRO A 19 -6.10 9.78 -7.50
N VAL A 20 -6.57 10.84 -8.19
CA VAL A 20 -5.73 11.67 -9.08
C VAL A 20 -4.79 12.55 -8.26
N GLY A 21 -5.31 13.41 -7.38
CA GLY A 21 -4.49 14.35 -6.62
C GLY A 21 -3.52 13.65 -5.66
N THR A 22 -3.96 12.57 -5.00
CA THR A 22 -3.08 11.79 -4.12
C THR A 22 -1.93 11.14 -4.89
N THR A 23 -2.19 10.49 -6.03
CA THR A 23 -1.12 9.89 -6.84
C THR A 23 -0.22 10.92 -7.51
N ASP A 24 -0.78 12.02 -8.03
CA ASP A 24 -0.04 13.12 -8.64
C ASP A 24 1.00 13.69 -7.67
N SER A 25 0.65 13.79 -6.39
CA SER A 25 1.55 14.30 -5.34
C SER A 25 2.83 13.47 -5.16
N PHE A 26 2.84 12.18 -5.51
CA PHE A 26 4.00 11.29 -5.41
C PHE A 26 4.78 11.14 -6.73
N LEU A 27 4.25 11.61 -7.86
CA LEU A 27 4.94 11.51 -9.15
C LEU A 27 6.33 12.19 -9.16
N PRO A 28 6.53 13.40 -8.57
CA PRO A 28 7.86 14.01 -8.51
C PRO A 28 8.86 13.12 -7.76
N TYR A 29 8.47 12.58 -6.60
CA TYR A 29 9.31 11.69 -5.82
C TYR A 29 9.69 10.43 -6.61
N LEU A 30 8.74 9.77 -7.27
CA LEU A 30 9.02 8.58 -8.08
C LEU A 30 9.96 8.90 -9.26
N LYS A 31 9.80 10.05 -9.91
CA LYS A 31 10.72 10.51 -10.96
C LYS A 31 12.13 10.74 -10.42
N ASP A 32 12.27 11.36 -9.24
CA ASP A 32 13.55 11.58 -8.57
C ASP A 32 14.23 10.26 -8.16
N GLN A 33 13.42 9.21 -7.90
CA GLN A 33 13.90 7.85 -7.68
C GLN A 33 14.25 7.11 -8.99
N GLY A 34 14.16 7.76 -10.14
CA GLY A 34 14.57 7.21 -11.44
C GLY A 34 13.54 6.27 -12.08
N PHE A 35 12.25 6.42 -11.74
CA PHE A 35 11.17 5.70 -12.42
C PHE A 35 10.70 6.46 -13.67
N SER A 36 10.56 5.72 -14.78
CA SER A 36 9.62 6.05 -15.85
C SER A 36 8.22 5.68 -15.38
N ILE A 37 7.27 6.59 -15.52
CA ILE A 37 5.93 6.42 -14.97
C ILE A 37 4.91 6.30 -16.09
N GLU A 38 4.12 5.24 -16.04
CA GLU A 38 2.90 5.04 -16.81
C GLU A 38 1.69 5.16 -15.86
N ILE A 39 0.64 5.85 -16.31
CA ILE A 39 -0.59 6.03 -15.53
C ILE A 39 -1.71 5.33 -16.28
N ALA A 40 -2.41 4.43 -15.60
CA ALA A 40 -3.59 3.75 -16.08
C ALA A 40 -4.81 4.17 -15.24
N GLU A 41 -5.86 4.61 -15.95
CA GLU A 41 -7.15 5.02 -15.37
C GLU A 41 -8.26 4.01 -15.72
N ASP A 42 -7.85 2.82 -16.15
CA ASP A 42 -8.70 1.66 -16.46
C ASP A 42 -8.08 0.39 -15.85
N LEU A 43 -8.91 -0.46 -15.23
CA LEU A 43 -8.50 -1.73 -14.63
C LEU A 43 -8.15 -2.80 -15.66
N ALA A 44 -8.54 -2.64 -16.93
CA ALA A 44 -8.13 -3.52 -18.03
C ALA A 44 -6.60 -3.59 -18.21
N VAL A 45 -5.85 -2.64 -17.65
CA VAL A 45 -4.39 -2.69 -17.59
C VAL A 45 -3.87 -3.95 -16.89
N TYR A 46 -4.64 -4.53 -15.97
CA TYR A 46 -4.27 -5.76 -15.29
C TYR A 46 -4.36 -7.01 -16.19
N ASP A 47 -5.06 -6.93 -17.32
CA ASP A 47 -5.11 -8.00 -18.31
C ASP A 47 -3.84 -8.04 -19.20
N ASP A 48 -3.03 -6.96 -19.23
CA ASP A 48 -1.74 -6.93 -19.93
C ASP A 48 -0.63 -7.59 -19.09
N ARG A 49 -0.48 -8.90 -19.26
CA ARG A 49 0.54 -9.71 -18.58
C ARG A 49 1.97 -9.25 -18.87
N GLU A 50 2.26 -8.82 -20.10
CA GLU A 50 3.61 -8.41 -20.48
C GLU A 50 3.99 -7.08 -19.84
N LEU A 51 3.03 -6.16 -19.70
CA LEU A 51 3.19 -4.91 -18.95
C LEU A 51 3.50 -5.19 -17.49
N LEU A 52 2.65 -5.96 -16.81
CA LEU A 52 2.84 -6.26 -15.40
C LEU A 52 4.19 -6.96 -15.12
N ALA A 53 4.62 -7.86 -16.02
CA ALA A 53 5.90 -8.55 -15.88
C ALA A 53 7.11 -7.60 -16.00
N ARG A 54 7.09 -6.64 -16.93
CA ARG A 54 8.19 -5.67 -17.10
C ARG A 54 8.15 -4.53 -16.05
N THR A 55 7.01 -4.29 -15.42
CA THR A 55 6.85 -3.27 -14.36
C THR A 55 7.69 -3.59 -13.13
N ASP A 56 8.44 -2.60 -12.60
CA ASP A 56 9.18 -2.76 -11.35
C ASP A 56 8.32 -2.43 -10.12
N LEU A 57 7.37 -1.51 -10.25
CA LEU A 57 6.44 -1.11 -9.19
C LEU A 57 5.04 -0.85 -9.75
N VAL A 58 4.03 -1.55 -9.26
CA VAL A 58 2.64 -1.16 -9.40
C VAL A 58 2.23 -0.37 -8.16
N VAL A 59 1.76 0.86 -8.36
CA VAL A 59 1.09 1.64 -7.31
C VAL A 59 -0.40 1.59 -7.55
N ASN A 60 -1.12 0.83 -6.73
CA ASN A 60 -2.58 0.74 -6.82
C ASN A 60 -3.21 1.82 -5.91
N CYS A 61 -4.00 2.68 -6.53
CA CYS A 61 -4.81 3.70 -5.87
C CYS A 61 -6.23 3.66 -6.47
N TRP A 62 -6.90 2.54 -6.28
CA TRP A 62 -8.25 2.32 -6.80
C TRP A 62 -9.15 1.83 -5.68
N THR A 63 -10.24 2.54 -5.38
CA THR A 63 -11.18 2.13 -4.31
C THR A 63 -12.48 1.60 -4.91
N ARG A 64 -13.01 0.48 -4.39
CA ARG A 64 -14.28 -0.14 -4.85
C ARG A 64 -14.31 -0.47 -6.35
N GLY A 65 -13.19 -0.95 -6.88
CA GLY A 65 -13.12 -1.52 -8.23
C GLY A 65 -13.51 -3.00 -8.25
N GLN A 66 -13.38 -3.59 -9.43
CA GLN A 66 -13.59 -5.01 -9.66
C GLN A 66 -12.55 -5.52 -10.65
N LEU A 67 -11.76 -6.53 -10.25
CA LEU A 67 -10.82 -7.16 -11.16
C LEU A 67 -11.48 -8.32 -11.92
N SER A 68 -11.07 -8.51 -13.17
CA SER A 68 -11.30 -9.76 -13.87
C SER A 68 -10.53 -10.89 -13.14
N ALA A 69 -11.00 -12.13 -13.27
CA ALA A 69 -10.28 -13.28 -12.70
C ALA A 69 -8.86 -13.42 -13.30
N GLU A 70 -8.72 -13.06 -14.58
CA GLU A 70 -7.46 -13.04 -15.31
C GLU A 70 -6.53 -11.94 -14.81
N GLY A 71 -7.00 -10.70 -14.70
CA GLY A 71 -6.22 -9.57 -14.20
C GLY A 71 -5.74 -9.78 -12.76
N ALA A 72 -6.58 -10.35 -11.90
CA ALA A 72 -6.16 -10.73 -10.55
C ALA A 72 -5.07 -11.82 -10.56
N ALA A 73 -5.13 -12.78 -11.49
CA ALA A 73 -4.10 -13.82 -11.65
C ALA A 73 -2.81 -13.26 -12.24
N ASN A 74 -2.90 -12.38 -13.24
CA ASN A 74 -1.75 -11.73 -13.87
C ASN A 74 -0.98 -10.87 -12.87
N LEU A 75 -1.69 -10.10 -12.03
CA LEU A 75 -1.05 -9.31 -10.97
C LEU A 75 -0.34 -10.20 -9.93
N ASP A 76 -1.00 -11.28 -9.48
CA ASP A 76 -0.40 -12.27 -8.56
C ASP A 76 0.86 -12.90 -9.15
N ASP A 77 0.81 -13.33 -10.42
CA ASP A 77 1.95 -13.92 -11.14
C ASP A 77 3.10 -12.92 -11.31
N ALA A 78 2.80 -11.68 -11.68
CA ALA A 78 3.80 -10.63 -11.84
C ALA A 78 4.50 -10.32 -10.51
N VAL A 79 3.73 -10.20 -9.41
CA VAL A 79 4.31 -9.99 -8.08
C VAL A 79 5.16 -11.19 -7.67
N ARG A 80 4.69 -12.44 -7.88
CA ARG A 80 5.51 -13.65 -7.62
C ARG A 80 6.82 -13.65 -8.40
N ALA A 81 6.82 -13.14 -9.62
CA ALA A 81 8.00 -13.00 -10.47
C ALA A 81 8.91 -11.81 -10.11
N GLY A 82 8.48 -10.92 -9.21
CA GLY A 82 9.30 -9.85 -8.66
C GLY A 82 8.79 -8.43 -8.88
N THR A 83 7.63 -8.23 -9.52
CA THR A 83 7.00 -6.91 -9.59
C THR A 83 6.63 -6.45 -8.18
N GLY A 84 6.96 -5.20 -7.83
CA GLY A 84 6.53 -4.61 -6.57
C GLY A 84 5.06 -4.22 -6.62
N LEU A 85 4.33 -4.34 -5.50
CA LEU A 85 2.98 -3.82 -5.35
C LEU A 85 2.90 -2.89 -4.14
N ALA A 86 2.38 -1.69 -4.32
CA ALA A 86 2.24 -0.75 -3.22
C ALA A 86 0.95 0.06 -3.34
N GLY A 87 0.49 0.59 -2.22
CA GLY A 87 -0.62 1.54 -2.20
C GLY A 87 -1.02 1.94 -0.79
N TRP A 88 -2.07 2.74 -0.71
CA TRP A 88 -2.56 3.27 0.55
C TRP A 88 -4.09 3.24 0.63
N HIS A 89 -4.58 3.20 1.87
CA HIS A 89 -5.97 3.36 2.26
C HIS A 89 -6.93 2.44 1.47
N GLY A 90 -8.13 2.93 1.15
CA GLY A 90 -9.09 2.22 0.32
C GLY A 90 -8.53 1.87 -1.06
N GLY A 91 -7.54 2.64 -1.54
CA GLY A 91 -6.85 2.42 -2.81
C GLY A 91 -6.07 1.11 -2.89
N ILE A 92 -5.79 0.43 -1.78
CA ILE A 92 -5.06 -0.84 -1.74
C ILE A 92 -5.81 -1.96 -1.03
N VAL A 93 -6.54 -1.68 0.06
CA VAL A 93 -7.18 -2.75 0.88
C VAL A 93 -8.70 -2.73 0.86
N ALA A 94 -9.31 -1.65 0.37
CA ALA A 94 -10.72 -1.60 -0.03
C ALA A 94 -10.86 -1.53 -1.56
N ALA A 95 -9.82 -1.96 -2.28
CA ALA A 95 -9.72 -1.82 -3.72
C ALA A 95 -10.66 -2.77 -4.44
N PHE A 96 -10.62 -4.06 -4.07
CA PHE A 96 -11.20 -5.14 -4.85
C PHE A 96 -11.79 -6.22 -3.92
N PRO A 97 -12.98 -6.78 -4.21
CA PRO A 97 -13.55 -7.87 -3.45
C PRO A 97 -12.96 -9.25 -3.81
N GLU A 98 -12.14 -9.34 -4.86
CA GLU A 98 -11.56 -10.60 -5.31
C GLU A 98 -10.63 -11.20 -4.25
N ARG A 99 -10.97 -12.40 -3.77
CA ARG A 99 -10.19 -13.12 -2.73
C ARG A 99 -8.71 -13.29 -3.05
N ARG A 100 -8.36 -13.47 -4.33
CA ARG A 100 -6.96 -13.56 -4.77
C ARG A 100 -6.20 -12.28 -4.46
N TYR A 101 -6.81 -11.13 -4.73
CA TYR A 101 -6.20 -9.83 -4.46
C TYR A 101 -6.05 -9.57 -2.96
N GLN A 102 -7.09 -9.89 -2.17
CA GLN A 102 -7.02 -9.78 -0.70
C GLN A 102 -5.94 -10.71 -0.11
N TRP A 103 -5.80 -11.91 -0.66
CA TRP A 103 -4.75 -12.84 -0.26
C TRP A 103 -3.35 -12.36 -0.67
N LEU A 104 -3.22 -11.68 -1.81
CA LEU A 104 -1.99 -11.05 -2.27
C LEU A 104 -1.57 -9.91 -1.33
N THR A 105 -2.46 -8.96 -1.06
CA THR A 105 -2.17 -7.80 -0.20
C THR A 105 -2.08 -8.15 1.29
N GLY A 106 -2.65 -9.30 1.68
CA GLY A 106 -2.60 -9.81 3.06
C GLY A 106 -3.55 -9.07 4.01
N GLY A 107 -4.49 -8.28 3.49
CA GLY A 107 -5.43 -7.52 4.31
C GLY A 107 -6.76 -7.30 3.61
N TRP A 108 -7.83 -7.34 4.38
CA TRP A 108 -9.19 -7.04 3.92
C TRP A 108 -9.82 -5.97 4.83
N PHE A 109 -10.10 -4.81 4.23
CA PHE A 109 -10.89 -3.75 4.84
C PHE A 109 -12.32 -4.24 5.13
N THR A 110 -12.74 -4.15 6.40
CA THR A 110 -14.10 -4.53 6.82
C THR A 110 -14.98 -3.30 7.00
N CYS A 111 -14.53 -2.33 7.81
CA CYS A 111 -15.26 -1.10 8.11
C CYS A 111 -14.33 -0.02 8.71
N HIS A 112 -14.85 1.20 8.87
CA HIS A 112 -14.18 2.32 9.53
C HIS A 112 -15.12 3.01 10.55
N PRO A 113 -15.28 2.47 11.77
CA PRO A 113 -16.12 3.09 12.80
C PRO A 113 -15.74 4.54 13.10
N GLY A 114 -16.74 5.43 13.18
CA GLY A 114 -16.57 6.84 13.54
C GLY A 114 -16.27 7.81 12.40
N ASN A 115 -16.07 7.34 11.17
CA ASN A 115 -15.66 8.16 10.02
C ASN A 115 -14.28 8.82 10.29
N LEU A 116 -14.18 10.15 10.34
CA LEU A 116 -12.92 10.87 10.63
C LEU A 116 -12.77 11.10 12.14
N VAL A 117 -11.84 10.40 12.78
CA VAL A 117 -11.68 10.44 14.24
C VAL A 117 -10.21 10.61 14.66
N PRO A 118 -9.94 11.29 15.79
CA PRO A 118 -8.60 11.36 16.33
C PRO A 118 -8.12 10.00 16.80
N HIS A 119 -6.91 9.61 16.39
CA HIS A 119 -6.24 8.39 16.82
C HIS A 119 -4.74 8.48 16.57
N THR A 120 -3.98 7.50 17.05
CA THR A 120 -2.53 7.46 16.89
C THR A 120 -2.11 6.22 16.10
N LEU A 121 -1.33 6.42 15.05
CA LEU A 121 -0.56 5.36 14.41
C LEU A 121 0.71 5.13 15.25
N THR A 122 0.95 3.88 15.65
CA THR A 122 2.12 3.52 16.48
C THR A 122 3.02 2.54 15.73
N VAL A 123 4.28 2.93 15.49
CA VAL A 123 5.31 2.03 14.96
C VAL A 123 5.67 0.99 16.02
N ARG A 124 5.74 -0.27 15.63
CA ARG A 124 6.14 -1.35 16.54
C ARG A 124 7.61 -1.19 16.93
N PRO A 125 7.98 -1.25 18.23
CA PRO A 125 9.36 -1.01 18.68
C PRO A 125 10.42 -1.85 17.95
N GLU A 126 10.14 -3.12 17.70
CA GLU A 126 10.98 -4.07 16.96
C GLU A 126 11.09 -3.77 15.46
N ARG A 127 10.31 -2.80 14.95
CA ARG A 127 10.36 -2.28 13.59
C ARG A 127 10.84 -0.84 13.51
N ALA A 128 11.28 -0.23 14.62
CA ALA A 128 11.84 1.13 14.61
C ALA A 128 13.08 1.28 13.70
N GLY A 129 13.83 0.19 13.48
CA GLY A 129 14.99 0.15 12.57
C GLY A 129 14.66 -0.20 11.11
N HIS A 130 13.39 -0.54 10.79
CA HIS A 130 13.01 -0.86 9.40
C HIS A 130 13.11 0.41 8.53
N PRO A 131 13.64 0.34 7.30
CA PRO A 131 13.90 1.53 6.48
C PRO A 131 12.66 2.41 6.26
N ILE A 132 11.47 1.81 6.17
CA ILE A 132 10.19 2.52 6.02
C ILE A 132 9.87 3.40 7.26
N THR A 133 10.06 2.86 8.46
CA THR A 133 9.65 3.47 9.74
C THR A 133 10.79 4.16 10.48
N ALA A 134 12.02 4.14 9.94
CA ALA A 134 13.19 4.73 10.57
C ALA A 134 12.97 6.20 10.96
N GLY A 135 13.07 6.50 12.26
CA GLY A 135 12.85 7.84 12.82
C GLY A 135 11.38 8.23 12.98
N ILE A 136 10.44 7.28 12.91
CA ILE A 136 9.01 7.48 13.19
C ILE A 136 8.65 6.57 14.36
N SER A 137 8.06 7.14 15.41
CA SER A 137 7.56 6.39 16.57
C SER A 137 6.04 6.35 16.61
N THR A 138 5.42 7.52 16.63
CA THR A 138 3.97 7.72 16.68
C THR A 138 3.59 8.88 15.79
N VAL A 139 2.39 8.81 15.19
CA VAL A 139 1.83 9.89 14.39
C VAL A 139 0.39 10.10 14.85
N ASP A 140 0.08 11.32 15.27
CA ASP A 140 -1.30 11.70 15.59
C ASP A 140 -2.06 12.01 14.31
N LEU A 141 -3.23 11.42 14.19
CA LEU A 141 -4.06 11.44 12.99
C LEU A 141 -5.47 11.90 13.34
N CYS A 142 -6.13 12.57 12.41
CA CYS A 142 -7.56 12.84 12.46
C CYS A 142 -8.17 12.46 11.10
N THR A 143 -8.34 11.16 10.89
CA THR A 143 -8.82 10.56 9.63
C THR A 143 -9.53 9.24 9.94
N GLU A 144 -9.91 8.48 8.92
CA GLU A 144 -10.45 7.14 9.07
C GLU A 144 -9.41 6.18 9.66
N ARG A 145 -9.88 5.30 10.54
CA ARG A 145 -9.13 4.13 11.03
C ARG A 145 -9.81 2.86 10.55
N TYR A 146 -9.03 1.94 9.99
CA TYR A 146 -9.58 0.74 9.35
C TYR A 146 -9.62 -0.46 10.30
N TRP A 147 -10.78 -1.10 10.37
CA TRP A 147 -10.91 -2.45 10.92
C TRP A 147 -10.47 -3.45 9.86
N MET A 148 -9.32 -4.09 10.12
CA MET A 148 -8.67 -4.98 9.16
C MET A 148 -8.76 -6.43 9.61
N LEU A 149 -9.19 -7.30 8.70
CA LEU A 149 -8.82 -8.72 8.75
C LEU A 149 -7.46 -8.84 8.06
N ALA A 150 -6.48 -9.45 8.73
CA ALA A 150 -5.11 -9.47 8.24
C ALA A 150 -4.48 -10.85 8.32
N ASP A 151 -3.64 -11.15 7.33
CA ASP A 151 -2.88 -12.39 7.21
C ASP A 151 -1.71 -12.40 8.23
N PRO A 152 -1.50 -13.49 9.00
CA PRO A 152 -0.36 -13.60 9.91
C PRO A 152 1.02 -13.54 9.23
N LEU A 153 1.10 -13.71 7.90
CA LEU A 153 2.35 -13.56 7.14
C LEU A 153 2.80 -12.09 7.01
N ASN A 154 1.93 -11.12 7.32
CA ASN A 154 2.29 -9.71 7.21
C ASN A 154 3.41 -9.35 8.19
N ASP A 155 4.44 -8.67 7.67
CA ASP A 155 5.39 -7.98 8.51
C ASP A 155 4.82 -6.63 8.93
N VAL A 156 4.08 -6.63 10.04
CA VAL A 156 3.41 -5.43 10.56
C VAL A 156 4.45 -4.45 11.09
N LEU A 157 4.48 -3.24 10.52
CA LEU A 157 5.40 -2.16 10.88
C LEU A 157 4.77 -1.17 11.86
N ALA A 158 3.48 -0.87 11.67
CA ALA A 158 2.74 0.03 12.54
C ALA A 158 1.29 -0.44 12.72
N THR A 159 0.70 -0.07 13.86
CA THR A 159 -0.64 -0.46 14.27
C THR A 159 -1.47 0.73 14.71
N ILE A 160 -2.80 0.57 14.68
CA ILE A 160 -3.76 1.47 15.29
C ILE A 160 -4.57 0.67 16.32
N THR A 161 -4.73 1.20 17.53
CA THR A 161 -5.56 0.59 18.57
C THR A 161 -6.89 1.32 18.65
N PHE A 162 -7.98 0.58 18.47
CA PHE A 162 -9.34 1.03 18.67
C PHE A 162 -9.66 0.92 20.16
N PRO A 163 -10.04 2.02 20.84
CA PRO A 163 -10.49 1.95 22.21
C PRO A 163 -11.87 1.30 22.28
N VAL A 164 -12.31 0.90 23.47
CA VAL A 164 -13.72 0.54 23.69
C VAL A 164 -14.57 1.79 23.52
N GLU A 165 -15.59 1.71 22.67
CA GLU A 165 -16.57 2.78 22.43
C GLU A 165 -17.89 2.43 23.12
N ALA A 166 -18.60 3.42 23.66
CA ALA A 166 -19.84 3.19 24.42
C ALA A 166 -20.92 2.46 23.60
N ASP A 167 -20.99 2.77 22.30
CA ASP A 167 -21.95 2.17 21.35
C ASP A 167 -21.28 1.17 20.38
N GLY A 168 -20.04 0.76 20.67
CA GLY A 168 -19.27 -0.15 19.84
C GLY A 168 -19.61 -1.63 20.08
N PRO A 169 -19.58 -2.50 19.05
CA PRO A 169 -19.86 -3.93 19.21
C PRO A 169 -18.71 -4.76 19.85
N TRP A 170 -17.62 -4.12 20.29
CA TRP A 170 -16.46 -4.78 20.92
C TRP A 170 -16.29 -4.33 22.38
N HIS A 171 -15.74 -5.20 23.22
CA HIS A 171 -15.70 -5.03 24.67
C HIS A 171 -14.29 -4.82 25.24
N GLU A 172 -13.26 -4.86 24.41
CA GLU A 172 -11.86 -4.61 24.78
C GLU A 172 -11.14 -3.82 23.67
N PRO A 173 -10.05 -3.10 23.97
CA PRO A 173 -9.29 -2.41 22.92
C PRO A 173 -8.75 -3.39 21.88
N VAL A 174 -8.98 -3.09 20.60
CA VAL A 174 -8.57 -3.97 19.49
C VAL A 174 -7.47 -3.30 18.68
N THR A 175 -6.35 -4.00 18.49
CA THR A 175 -5.21 -3.48 17.73
C THR A 175 -5.18 -4.09 16.34
N HIS A 176 -5.25 -3.23 15.32
CA HIS A 176 -5.17 -3.63 13.91
C HIS A 176 -3.84 -3.23 13.29
N PRO A 177 -3.32 -4.02 12.34
CA PRO A 177 -2.22 -3.59 11.49
C PRO A 177 -2.68 -2.41 10.62
N ALA A 178 -1.85 -1.37 10.58
CA ALA A 178 -2.11 -0.15 9.82
C ALA A 178 -1.06 0.08 8.73
N VAL A 179 0.16 -0.40 8.94
CA VAL A 179 1.20 -0.42 7.91
C VAL A 179 1.91 -1.75 7.97
N TRP A 180 2.02 -2.44 6.84
CA TRP A 180 2.76 -3.69 6.76
C TRP A 180 3.48 -3.84 5.43
N THR A 181 4.45 -4.74 5.45
CA THR A 181 5.09 -5.26 4.25
C THR A 181 4.87 -6.76 4.13
N ARG A 182 5.06 -7.30 2.93
CA ARG A 182 4.99 -8.74 2.67
C ARG A 182 5.92 -9.12 1.54
N HIS A 183 6.49 -10.31 1.62
CA HIS A 183 7.14 -10.96 0.49
C HIS A 183 6.17 -11.96 -0.14
N TRP A 184 6.08 -11.96 -1.46
CA TRP A 184 5.21 -12.87 -2.20
C TRP A 184 5.93 -13.35 -3.45
N GLY A 185 6.46 -14.58 -3.39
CA GLY A 185 7.49 -15.01 -4.34
C GLY A 185 8.71 -14.09 -4.25
N ALA A 186 9.18 -13.59 -5.39
CA ALA A 186 10.27 -12.61 -5.46
C ALA A 186 9.81 -11.15 -5.24
N GLY A 187 8.50 -10.90 -5.25
CA GLY A 187 7.93 -9.56 -5.14
C GLY A 187 7.83 -9.07 -3.70
N ARG A 188 7.79 -7.75 -3.57
CA ARG A 188 7.61 -7.05 -2.30
C ARG A 188 6.36 -6.20 -2.35
N ILE A 189 5.59 -6.26 -1.27
CA ILE A 189 4.30 -5.61 -1.15
C ILE A 189 4.34 -4.63 0.02
N PHE A 190 3.94 -3.38 -0.21
CA PHE A 190 3.76 -2.37 0.83
C PHE A 190 2.30 -1.95 0.92
N VAL A 191 1.76 -1.93 2.13
CA VAL A 191 0.40 -1.48 2.39
C VAL A 191 0.39 -0.50 3.55
N SER A 192 -0.25 0.65 3.34
CA SER A 192 -0.66 1.58 4.39
C SER A 192 -2.17 1.68 4.41
N THR A 193 -2.81 1.70 5.58
CA THR A 193 -4.25 1.98 5.71
C THR A 193 -4.52 3.48 5.86
N VAL A 194 -3.49 4.30 6.03
CA VAL A 194 -3.60 5.76 6.20
C VAL A 194 -3.46 6.44 4.84
N GLY A 195 -4.30 7.44 4.58
CA GLY A 195 -4.30 8.22 3.33
C GLY A 195 -5.69 8.37 2.72
N HIS A 196 -6.70 8.79 3.49
CA HIS A 196 -8.08 8.98 3.00
C HIS A 196 -8.14 10.05 1.92
N HIS A 197 -7.34 11.10 2.08
CA HIS A 197 -7.18 12.17 1.11
C HIS A 197 -5.77 12.77 1.22
N LEU A 198 -5.40 13.64 0.28
CA LEU A 198 -4.08 14.25 0.19
C LEU A 198 -3.56 14.86 1.52
N PRO A 199 -4.35 15.61 2.31
CA PRO A 199 -3.89 16.12 3.61
C PRO A 199 -3.35 15.08 4.58
N ASP A 200 -3.85 13.84 4.55
CA ASP A 200 -3.34 12.76 5.42
C ASP A 200 -1.95 12.30 4.96
N LEU A 201 -1.76 12.28 3.63
CA LEU A 201 -0.51 11.87 2.99
C LEU A 201 0.56 12.97 3.04
N ASP A 202 0.16 14.22 3.26
CA ASP A 202 1.07 15.37 3.43
C ASP A 202 1.58 15.53 4.87
N ILE A 203 1.03 14.79 5.84
CA ILE A 203 1.62 14.70 7.18
C ILE A 203 3.06 14.19 7.03
N PRO A 204 4.10 14.92 7.50
CA PRO A 204 5.49 14.63 7.15
C PRO A 204 5.94 13.19 7.41
N GLU A 205 5.48 12.59 8.52
CA GLU A 205 5.75 11.22 8.89
C GLU A 205 5.06 10.22 7.95
N ILE A 206 3.79 10.45 7.60
CA ILE A 206 3.02 9.60 6.68
C ILE A 206 3.59 9.73 5.26
N ARG A 207 3.91 10.94 4.82
CA ARG A 207 4.55 11.22 3.53
C ARG A 207 5.83 10.40 3.38
N ARG A 208 6.74 10.55 4.34
CA ARG A 208 8.02 9.86 4.39
C ARG A 208 7.85 8.34 4.43
N LEU A 209 6.91 7.85 5.24
CA LEU A 209 6.59 6.43 5.35
C LEU A 209 6.11 5.88 4.01
N THR A 210 5.18 6.55 3.33
CA THR A 210 4.63 6.13 2.04
C THR A 210 5.71 6.16 0.95
N GLU A 211 6.49 7.24 0.83
CA GLU A 211 7.61 7.36 -0.12
C GLU A 211 8.64 6.22 0.02
N ARG A 212 8.99 5.88 1.27
CA ARG A 212 9.87 4.75 1.56
C ARG A 212 9.21 3.41 1.29
N GLY A 213 7.91 3.28 1.55
CA GLY A 213 7.12 2.09 1.23
C GLY A 213 7.08 1.80 -0.28
N LEU A 214 6.80 2.82 -1.09
CA LEU A 214 6.79 2.72 -2.55
C LEU A 214 8.15 2.26 -3.09
N THR A 215 9.24 2.87 -2.64
CA THR A 215 10.60 2.52 -3.08
C THR A 215 11.09 1.18 -2.55
N TRP A 216 10.71 0.81 -1.32
CA TRP A 216 11.02 -0.50 -0.75
C TRP A 216 10.31 -1.62 -1.53
N ALA A 217 9.03 -1.44 -1.88
CA ALA A 217 8.25 -2.44 -2.60
C ALA A 217 8.74 -2.67 -4.04
N ALA A 218 9.22 -1.62 -4.71
CA ALA A 218 9.70 -1.71 -6.08
C ALA A 218 10.78 -2.78 -6.25
N ARG A 219 10.75 -3.50 -7.38
CA ARG A 219 11.75 -4.51 -7.73
C ARG A 219 13.17 -3.96 -7.54
N GLY A 220 14.02 -4.75 -6.88
CA GLY A 220 15.42 -4.38 -6.69
C GLY A 220 16.11 -4.26 -8.06
N GLN A 221 17.04 -3.32 -8.20
CA GLN A 221 17.91 -3.34 -9.37
C GLN A 221 18.75 -4.61 -9.33
N MET A 222 18.73 -5.40 -10.40
CA MET A 222 19.72 -6.47 -10.57
C MET A 222 21.09 -5.81 -10.63
N THR A 223 21.79 -5.78 -9.50
CA THR A 223 23.22 -5.48 -9.50
C THR A 223 23.87 -6.69 -10.15
N ASN A 224 24.60 -6.48 -11.25
CA ASN A 224 25.46 -7.52 -11.80
C ASN A 224 26.45 -7.95 -10.70
N GLY A 225 26.17 -9.08 -10.03
CA GLY A 225 27.16 -9.85 -9.27
C GLY A 225 27.28 -9.60 -7.76
N GLY A 226 26.19 -9.53 -7.00
CA GLY A 226 26.31 -9.59 -5.53
C GLY A 226 25.07 -10.17 -4.87
N ASN A 227 25.24 -11.27 -4.12
CA ASN A 227 24.20 -11.83 -3.25
C ASN A 227 23.58 -10.74 -2.36
N PRO A 228 22.27 -10.80 -2.07
CA PRO A 228 21.66 -9.89 -1.11
C PRO A 228 22.15 -10.20 0.32
N PRO A 229 22.14 -9.20 1.22
CA PRO A 229 22.42 -9.39 2.64
C PRO A 229 21.38 -10.26 3.35
#